data_AF-A0A497J9Q5-F1
#
_entry.id   AF-A0A497J9Q5-F1
#
_cell.length_a   1.000
_cell.length_b   1.000
_cell.length_c   1.000
_cell.angle_alpha   90.00
_cell.angle_beta   90.00
_cell.angle_gamma   90.00
#
_symmetry.space_group_name_H-M   'P 1'
#
loop_
_entity.id
_entity.type
_entity.pdbx_description
1 polymer ?
#
loop_
_entity_poly.entity_id
_entity_poly.type
_entity_poly.pdbx_seq_one_letter_code
_entity_poly.pdbx_strand_id
1 'polypeptide(L)'
;MEKTIYKPKFDFNAAIFYILIFVGLPFFVVFSLGKIKPLLLLAMFVIALVISLAIVVRDSTNLPIITEEGIKYKGKLVSWKEIEKIEKSFSSAGYTTKIHLKIPKVMLHLKDKSKITISGFCIKDFNKFYDILIEIWKKDEIVHISC
;
A
#
# COMPACT_ATOMS: atom_id res chain seq x y z
N MET A 1 7.97 23.49 5.32
CA MET A 1 6.94 22.60 5.90
C MET A 1 6.40 21.76 4.76
N GLU A 2 6.60 20.43 4.78
CA GLU A 2 6.11 19.51 3.75
C GLU A 2 4.57 19.48 3.80
N LYS A 3 3.90 20.09 2.82
CA LYS A 3 2.43 20.16 2.79
C LYS A 3 1.87 18.88 2.16
N THR A 4 1.15 18.12 2.98
CA THR A 4 0.50 16.87 2.54
C THR A 4 -0.79 17.19 1.81
N ILE A 5 -0.93 16.71 0.58
CA ILE A 5 -2.13 16.91 -0.26
C ILE A 5 -3.13 15.77 -0.03
N TYR A 6 -2.64 14.53 -0.01
CA TYR A 6 -3.48 13.36 0.20
C TYR A 6 -2.76 12.30 1.02
N LYS A 7 -3.44 11.81 2.05
CA LYS A 7 -3.03 10.67 2.85
C LYS A 7 -4.18 9.67 2.88
N PRO A 8 -4.00 8.44 2.36
CA PRO A 8 -5.01 7.41 2.46
C PRO A 8 -5.32 7.14 3.92
N LYS A 9 -6.60 6.97 4.26
CA LYS A 9 -7.02 6.52 5.59
C LYS A 9 -7.04 5.00 5.60
N PHE A 10 -6.32 4.39 6.52
CA PHE A 10 -6.43 2.96 6.77
C PHE A 10 -7.68 2.69 7.62
N ASP A 11 -8.57 1.82 7.15
CA ASP A 11 -9.74 1.40 7.93
C ASP A 11 -9.37 0.28 8.90
N PHE A 12 -9.01 0.69 10.13
CA PHE A 12 -8.69 -0.24 11.21
C PHE A 12 -9.86 -1.15 11.58
N ASN A 13 -11.10 -0.67 11.48
CA ASN A 13 -12.28 -1.45 11.86
C ASN A 13 -12.53 -2.57 10.86
N ALA A 14 -12.43 -2.28 9.56
CA ALA A 14 -12.49 -3.30 8.52
C ALA A 14 -11.39 -4.34 8.72
N ALA A 15 -10.15 -3.91 8.99
CA ALA A 15 -9.03 -4.82 9.21
C ALA A 15 -9.25 -5.75 10.43
N ILE A 16 -9.72 -5.21 11.57
CA ILE A 16 -10.04 -6.01 12.77
C ILE A 16 -11.17 -7.00 12.46
N PHE A 17 -12.21 -6.57 11.75
CA PHE A 17 -13.31 -7.44 11.35
C PHE A 17 -12.83 -8.63 10.49
N TYR A 18 -11.93 -8.37 9.54
CA TYR A 18 -11.28 -9.42 8.74
C TYR A 18 -10.46 -10.38 9.60
N ILE A 19 -9.67 -9.88 10.57
CA ILE A 19 -8.92 -10.74 11.49
C ILE A 19 -9.86 -11.65 12.28
N LEU A 20 -10.97 -11.12 12.80
CA LEU A 20 -11.94 -11.92 13.56
C LEU A 20 -12.58 -13.02 12.71
N ILE A 21 -12.88 -12.75 11.43
CA ILE A 21 -13.42 -13.77 10.52
C ILE A 21 -12.35 -14.80 10.15
N PHE A 22 -11.19 -14.37 9.67
CA PHE A 22 -10.19 -15.28 9.09
C PHE A 22 -9.32 -15.99 10.12
N VAL A 23 -9.17 -15.44 11.33
CA VAL A 23 -8.45 -16.08 12.43
C VAL A 23 -9.43 -16.66 13.45
N GLY A 24 -10.47 -15.91 13.82
CA GLY A 24 -11.43 -16.33 14.85
C GLY A 24 -12.37 -17.44 14.41
N LEU A 25 -12.91 -17.41 13.17
CA LEU A 25 -13.87 -18.43 12.73
C LEU A 25 -13.23 -19.84 12.59
N PRO A 26 -12.06 -20.01 11.94
CA PRO A 26 -11.40 -21.32 11.89
C PRO A 26 -11.00 -21.81 13.28
N PHE A 27 -10.58 -20.89 14.14
CA PHE A 27 -10.25 -21.22 15.53
C PHE A 27 -11.46 -21.77 16.28
N PHE A 28 -12.61 -21.13 16.16
CA PHE A 28 -13.86 -21.57 16.77
C PHE A 28 -14.25 -22.97 16.27
N VAL A 29 -14.16 -23.23 14.96
CA VAL A 29 -14.46 -24.55 14.38
C VAL A 29 -13.54 -25.63 14.94
N VAL A 30 -12.23 -25.36 15.02
CA VAL A 30 -11.25 -26.32 15.56
C VAL A 30 -11.47 -26.56 17.06
N PHE A 31 -11.85 -25.52 17.81
CA PHE A 31 -12.20 -25.62 19.22
C PHE A 31 -13.44 -26.50 19.43
N SER A 32 -14.50 -26.27 18.65
CA SER A 32 -15.74 -27.07 18.72
C SER A 32 -15.54 -28.55 18.39
N LEU A 33 -14.53 -28.90 17.60
CA LEU A 33 -14.21 -30.29 17.26
C LEU A 33 -13.51 -31.05 18.39
N GLY A 34 -13.01 -30.36 19.44
CA GLY A 34 -12.40 -31.00 20.62
C GLY A 34 -11.13 -31.80 20.37
N LYS A 35 -10.54 -31.72 19.16
CA LYS A 35 -9.41 -32.56 18.73
C LYS A 35 -8.05 -32.11 19.27
N ILE A 36 -7.96 -30.94 19.89
CA ILE A 36 -6.70 -30.30 20.29
C ILE A 36 -6.79 -29.89 21.76
N LYS A 37 -5.68 -30.02 22.49
CA LYS A 37 -5.56 -29.55 23.88
C LYS A 37 -5.91 -28.04 23.94
N PRO A 38 -6.85 -27.61 24.81
CA PRO A 38 -7.31 -26.22 24.87
C PRO A 38 -6.16 -25.21 25.05
N LEU A 39 -5.15 -25.57 25.85
CA LEU A 39 -3.99 -24.73 26.09
C LEU A 39 -3.13 -24.52 24.84
N LEU A 40 -2.90 -25.58 24.06
CA LEU A 40 -2.13 -25.51 22.82
C LEU A 40 -2.88 -24.69 21.77
N LEU A 41 -4.19 -24.92 21.69
CA LEU A 41 -5.08 -24.20 20.79
C LEU A 41 -5.08 -22.69 21.11
N LEU A 42 -5.26 -22.31 22.39
CA LEU A 42 -5.18 -20.93 22.83
C LEU A 42 -3.84 -20.26 22.47
N ALA A 43 -2.72 -20.94 22.66
CA ALA A 43 -1.40 -20.41 22.30
C ALA A 43 -1.28 -20.11 20.79
N MET A 44 -1.77 -21.03 19.94
CA MET A 44 -1.77 -20.83 18.49
C MET A 44 -2.64 -19.64 18.07
N PHE A 45 -3.78 -19.44 18.73
CA PHE A 45 -4.66 -18.30 18.46
C PHE A 45 -4.02 -16.96 18.80
N VAL A 46 -3.38 -16.87 19.98
CA VAL A 46 -2.70 -15.66 20.41
C VAL A 46 -1.57 -15.32 19.44
N ILE A 47 -0.76 -16.31 19.02
CA ILE A 47 0.30 -16.11 18.04
C ILE A 47 -0.27 -15.61 16.70
N ALA A 48 -1.33 -16.24 16.20
CA ALA A 48 -1.98 -15.82 14.96
C ALA A 48 -2.52 -14.39 15.04
N LEU A 49 -3.17 -14.02 16.14
CA LEU A 49 -3.65 -12.66 16.41
C LEU A 49 -2.50 -11.64 16.39
N VAL A 50 -1.40 -11.94 17.08
CA VAL A 50 -0.23 -11.04 17.15
C VAL A 50 0.39 -10.84 15.76
N ILE A 51 0.56 -11.92 14.99
CA ILE A 51 1.09 -11.85 13.62
C ILE A 51 0.15 -11.03 12.72
N SER A 52 -1.15 -11.31 12.75
CA SER A 52 -2.14 -10.58 11.96
C SER A 52 -2.18 -9.09 12.31
N LEU A 53 -2.13 -8.74 13.60
CA LEU A 53 -2.11 -7.35 14.04
C LEU A 53 -0.81 -6.65 13.59
N ALA A 54 0.34 -7.32 13.67
CA ALA A 54 1.61 -6.79 13.20
C ALA A 54 1.60 -6.50 11.70
N ILE A 55 1.00 -7.37 10.88
CA ILE A 55 0.81 -7.16 9.44
C ILE A 55 -0.06 -5.92 9.20
N VAL A 56 -1.21 -5.81 9.88
CA VAL A 56 -2.13 -4.67 9.75
C VAL A 56 -1.44 -3.35 10.11
N VAL A 57 -0.69 -3.30 11.20
CA VAL A 57 0.08 -2.12 11.60
C VAL A 57 1.14 -1.77 10.55
N ARG A 58 1.86 -2.77 10.04
CA ARG A 58 2.88 -2.57 8.99
C ARG A 58 2.27 -2.04 7.69
N ASP A 59 1.11 -2.53 7.27
CA ASP A 59 0.49 -2.08 6.03
C ASP A 59 -0.11 -0.67 6.18
N SER A 60 -0.69 -0.35 7.34
CA SER A 60 -1.20 0.99 7.63
C SER A 60 -0.12 2.07 7.62
N THR A 61 1.10 1.73 8.01
CA THR A 61 2.25 2.67 8.07
C THR A 61 2.96 2.83 6.72
N ASN A 62 2.73 1.91 5.77
CA ASN A 62 3.37 1.91 4.45
C ASN A 62 2.46 2.43 3.34
N LEU A 63 1.38 3.13 3.67
CA LEU A 63 0.52 3.77 2.68
C LEU A 63 1.26 4.94 1.99
N PRO A 64 1.13 5.07 0.66
CA PRO A 64 1.74 6.19 -0.06
C PRO A 64 1.04 7.50 0.28
N ILE A 65 1.82 8.53 0.50
CA ILE A 65 1.34 9.88 0.81
C ILE A 65 1.70 10.78 -0.37
N ILE A 66 0.73 11.55 -0.84
CA ILE A 66 0.94 12.53 -1.90
C ILE A 66 1.22 13.89 -1.26
N THR A 67 2.32 14.51 -1.64
CA THR A 67 2.77 15.81 -1.16
C THR A 67 2.96 16.77 -2.34
N GLU A 68 3.16 18.06 -2.07
CA GLU A 68 3.45 19.03 -3.14
C GLU A 68 4.76 18.71 -3.87
N GLU A 69 5.72 18.06 -3.22
CA GLU A 69 7.03 17.74 -3.79
C GLU A 69 7.08 16.41 -4.56
N GLY A 70 6.14 15.50 -4.27
CA GLY A 70 6.14 14.16 -4.85
C GLY A 70 5.24 13.15 -4.13
N ILE A 71 5.67 11.89 -4.17
CA ILE A 71 5.00 10.76 -3.53
C ILE A 71 5.94 10.16 -2.50
N LYS A 72 5.52 10.11 -1.24
CA LYS A 72 6.25 9.46 -0.15
C LYS A 72 5.73 8.05 0.06
N TYR A 73 6.56 7.04 -0.16
CA TYR A 73 6.20 5.63 0.00
C TYR A 73 7.35 4.87 0.66
N LYS A 74 7.06 4.11 1.72
CA LYS A 74 8.05 3.33 2.50
C LYS A 74 9.29 4.16 2.92
N GLY A 75 9.06 5.40 3.35
CA GLY A 75 10.11 6.32 3.78
C GLY A 75 10.94 6.96 2.65
N LYS A 76 10.65 6.66 1.37
CA LYS A 76 11.28 7.30 0.22
C LYS A 76 10.35 8.33 -0.39
N LEU A 77 10.88 9.52 -0.68
CA LEU A 77 10.20 10.55 -1.47
C LEU A 77 10.59 10.37 -2.94
N VAL A 78 9.60 10.33 -3.81
CA VAL A 78 9.74 10.27 -5.27
C VAL A 78 9.26 11.60 -5.80
N SER A 79 10.17 12.42 -6.34
CA SER A 79 9.78 13.74 -6.83
C SER A 79 8.95 13.64 -8.10
N TRP A 80 7.99 14.56 -8.30
CA TRP A 80 7.21 14.64 -9.54
C TRP A 80 8.09 14.72 -10.81
N LYS A 81 9.23 15.41 -10.72
CA LYS A 81 10.21 15.55 -11.82
C LYS A 81 10.83 14.23 -12.25
N GLU A 82 10.94 13.29 -11.31
CA GLU A 82 11.48 11.97 -11.56
C GLU A 82 10.45 11.04 -12.19
N ILE A 83 9.17 11.41 -12.23
CA ILE A 83 8.11 10.55 -12.76
C ILE A 83 7.97 10.77 -14.26
N GLU A 84 8.16 9.68 -15.02
CA GLU A 84 7.98 9.66 -16.47
C GLU A 84 6.56 9.27 -16.86
N LYS A 85 6.00 8.27 -16.17
CA LYS A 85 4.71 7.69 -16.51
C LYS A 85 4.05 7.05 -15.31
N ILE A 86 2.73 7.15 -15.23
CA ILE A 86 1.92 6.50 -14.19
C ILE A 86 0.90 5.58 -14.87
N GLU A 87 1.00 4.28 -14.60
CA GLU A 87 0.12 3.25 -15.14
C GLU A 87 -0.76 2.64 -14.06
N LYS A 88 -2.04 2.41 -14.39
CA LYS A 88 -2.92 1.54 -13.62
C LYS A 88 -2.81 0.12 -14.15
N SER A 89 -2.58 -0.87 -13.28
CA SER A 89 -2.68 -2.27 -13.66
C SER A 89 -3.47 -3.09 -12.65
N PHE A 90 -4.25 -4.02 -13.16
CA PHE A 90 -4.93 -5.02 -12.37
C PHE A 90 -4.10 -6.30 -12.38
N SER A 91 -3.91 -6.92 -11.22
CA SER A 91 -3.26 -8.23 -11.09
C SER A 91 -4.13 -9.18 -10.29
N SER A 92 -3.82 -10.47 -10.30
CA SER A 92 -4.50 -11.47 -9.47
C SER A 92 -4.44 -11.17 -7.96
N ALA A 93 -3.49 -10.32 -7.53
CA ALA A 93 -3.36 -9.84 -6.16
C ALA A 93 -4.07 -8.49 -5.89
N GLY A 94 -4.83 -7.96 -6.85
CA GLY A 94 -5.62 -6.73 -6.73
C GLY A 94 -5.14 -5.56 -7.61
N TYR A 95 -5.59 -4.35 -7.26
CA TYR A 95 -5.29 -3.11 -7.99
C TYR A 95 -3.90 -2.58 -7.65
N THR A 96 -3.14 -2.20 -8.68
CA THR A 96 -1.75 -1.75 -8.54
C THR A 96 -1.50 -0.50 -9.37
N THR A 97 -0.78 0.46 -8.80
CA THR A 97 -0.26 1.63 -9.54
C THR A 97 1.22 1.41 -9.77
N LYS A 98 1.64 1.55 -11.03
CA LYS A 98 3.03 1.48 -11.46
C LYS A 98 3.51 2.86 -11.82
N ILE A 99 4.50 3.34 -11.09
CA ILE A 99 5.15 4.64 -11.33
C ILE A 99 6.50 4.32 -11.99
N HIS A 100 6.67 4.84 -13.19
CA HIS A 100 7.89 4.74 -13.98
C HIS A 100 8.70 6.00 -13.78
N LEU A 101 9.99 5.84 -13.48
CA LEU A 101 10.89 6.96 -13.22
C LEU A 101 11.73 7.29 -14.45
N LYS A 102 11.93 8.58 -14.72
CA LYS A 102 12.89 9.12 -15.70
C LYS A 102 14.30 8.77 -15.21
N ILE A 103 14.85 7.63 -15.66
CA ILE A 103 16.27 7.34 -15.45
C ILE A 103 17.05 7.88 -16.65
N PRO A 104 18.05 8.77 -16.46
CA PRO A 104 18.93 9.15 -17.56
C PRO A 104 19.70 7.92 -18.05
N LYS A 105 19.72 7.72 -19.37
CA LYS A 105 20.27 6.56 -20.11
C LYS A 105 21.67 6.07 -19.69
N VAL A 106 22.42 6.83 -18.89
CA VAL A 106 23.81 6.53 -18.51
C VAL A 106 23.94 5.58 -17.31
N MET A 107 22.88 5.34 -16.52
CA MET A 107 22.92 4.42 -15.36
C MET A 107 22.44 2.98 -15.64
N LEU A 108 22.35 2.56 -16.91
CA LEU A 108 21.79 1.26 -17.31
C LEU A 108 22.54 0.01 -16.79
N HIS A 109 23.69 0.16 -16.13
CA HIS A 109 24.43 -0.97 -15.54
C HIS A 109 23.98 -1.38 -14.12
N LEU A 110 22.93 -0.78 -13.55
CA LEU A 110 22.46 -1.12 -12.20
C LEU A 110 20.95 -1.42 -12.16
N LYS A 111 20.61 -2.70 -12.36
CA LYS A 111 19.42 -3.45 -11.88
C LYS A 111 18.15 -2.64 -11.57
N ASP A 112 17.11 -2.80 -12.40
CA ASP A 112 15.67 -2.81 -12.06
C ASP A 112 15.13 -1.82 -10.99
N LYS A 113 15.66 -0.59 -10.95
CA LYS A 113 15.21 0.47 -10.02
C LYS A 113 14.28 1.52 -10.65
N SER A 114 13.87 1.34 -11.91
CA SER A 114 13.06 2.32 -12.67
C SER A 114 11.56 2.27 -12.39
N LYS A 115 11.10 1.36 -11.53
CA LYS A 115 9.68 1.10 -11.34
C LYS A 115 9.31 0.95 -9.88
N ILE A 116 8.34 1.75 -9.44
CA ILE A 116 7.72 1.62 -8.13
C ILE A 116 6.33 1.06 -8.33
N THR A 117 6.06 -0.11 -7.74
CA THR A 117 4.73 -0.72 -7.74
C THR A 117 4.12 -0.52 -6.36
N ILE A 118 2.97 0.13 -6.32
CA ILE A 118 2.17 0.31 -5.11
C ILE A 118 0.94 -0.59 -5.25
N SER A 119 0.78 -1.50 -4.30
CA SER A 119 -0.29 -2.50 -4.24
C SER A 119 -0.98 -2.46 -2.88
N GLY A 120 -2.12 -3.16 -2.76
CA GLY A 120 -2.85 -3.30 -1.49
C GLY A 120 -3.99 -2.31 -1.30
N PHE A 121 -4.45 -1.64 -2.36
CA PHE A 121 -5.61 -0.77 -2.30
C PHE A 121 -6.91 -1.54 -2.50
N CYS A 122 -7.94 -1.15 -1.74
CA CYS A 122 -9.33 -1.40 -2.15
C CYS A 122 -9.65 -0.57 -3.41
N ILE A 123 -10.53 -1.09 -4.28
CA ILE A 123 -10.82 -0.46 -5.58
C ILE A 123 -11.25 1.01 -5.48
N LYS A 124 -12.03 1.36 -4.46
CA LYS A 124 -12.52 2.73 -4.24
C LYS A 124 -11.39 3.67 -3.85
N ASP A 125 -10.53 3.25 -2.93
CA ASP A 125 -9.37 4.03 -2.48
C ASP A 125 -8.30 4.12 -3.56
N PHE A 126 -8.18 3.06 -4.38
CA PHE A 126 -7.29 3.02 -5.53
C PHE A 126 -7.65 4.08 -6.56
N ASN A 127 -8.92 4.13 -7.00
CA ASN A 127 -9.36 5.09 -8.01
C ASN A 127 -9.17 6.52 -7.49
N LYS A 128 -9.59 6.79 -6.24
CA LYS A 128 -9.42 8.11 -5.63
C LYS A 128 -7.95 8.52 -5.52
N PHE A 129 -7.07 7.60 -5.11
CA PHE A 129 -5.63 7.84 -5.06
C PHE A 129 -5.08 8.12 -6.46
N TYR A 130 -5.42 7.30 -7.45
CA TYR A 130 -4.93 7.44 -8.82
C TYR A 130 -5.40 8.74 -9.48
N ASP A 131 -6.66 9.13 -9.28
CA ASP A 131 -7.22 10.35 -9.87
C ASP A 131 -6.51 11.60 -9.32
N ILE A 132 -6.35 11.69 -7.99
CA ILE A 132 -5.62 12.77 -7.32
C ILE A 132 -4.15 12.78 -7.79
N LEU A 133 -3.54 11.60 -7.92
CA LEU A 133 -2.16 11.45 -8.35
C LEU A 133 -1.93 12.00 -9.77
N ILE A 134 -2.81 11.65 -10.71
CA ILE A 134 -2.73 12.13 -12.10
C ILE A 134 -3.01 13.63 -12.19
N GLU A 135 -3.97 14.14 -11.43
CA GLU A 135 -4.31 15.56 -11.41
C GLU A 135 -3.09 16.41 -11.00
N ILE A 136 -2.41 16.02 -9.93
CA ILE A 136 -1.24 16.76 -9.42
C ILE A 136 -0.05 16.61 -10.36
N TRP A 137 0.23 15.40 -10.84
CA TRP A 137 1.36 15.16 -11.75
C TRP A 137 1.22 15.94 -13.06
N LYS A 138 0.03 15.95 -13.68
CA LYS A 138 -0.23 16.74 -14.89
C LYS A 138 -0.15 18.24 -14.64
N LYS A 139 -0.61 18.70 -13.47
CA LYS A 139 -0.52 20.12 -13.10
C LYS A 139 0.93 20.58 -13.01
N ASP A 140 1.80 19.76 -12.42
CA ASP A 140 3.23 20.05 -12.30
C ASP A 140 3.97 19.99 -13.65
N GLU A 141 3.57 19.07 -14.54
CA GLU A 141 4.09 18.98 -15.90
C GLU A 141 3.77 20.23 -16.74
N ILE A 142 2.57 20.80 -16.59
CA ILE A 142 2.16 22.03 -17.29
C ILE A 142 2.95 23.25 -16.79
N VAL A 143 3.15 23.37 -15.48
CA VAL A 143 3.91 24.49 -14.87
C VAL A 143 5.36 24.51 -15.37
N HIS A 144 5.93 23.35 -15.67
CA HIS A 144 7.30 23.23 -16.17
C HIS A 144 7.49 23.48 -17.67
N ILE A 145 6.44 23.56 -18.48
CA ILE A 145 6.52 23.87 -19.92
C ILE A 145 6.50 25.40 -20.17
N SER A 146 6.07 26.18 -19.18
CA SER A 146 5.81 27.62 -19.30
C SER A 146 6.94 28.54 -18.78
N CYS A 147 8.22 28.20 -18.96
CA CYS A 147 9.36 29.09 -18.68
C CYS A 147 10.36 29.12 -19.83
#